data_AF-A0A101FS39-F1
#
_entry.id   AF-A0A101FS39-F1
#
_cell.length_a   1.000
_cell.length_b   1.000
_cell.length_c   1.000
_cell.angle_alpha   90.00
_cell.angle_beta   90.00
_cell.angle_gamma   90.00
#
_symmetry.space_group_name_H-M   'P 1'
#
loop_
_entity.id
_entity.type
_entity.pdbx_description
1 polymer ?
#
loop_
_entity_poly.entity_id
_entity_poly.type
_entity_poly.pdbx_seq_one_letter_code
_entity_poly.pdbx_strand_id
1 'polypeptide(L)'
;MARQKIVYETTRGEEIKTLRDEARKLREDATKLRSIKGMEPGAREREVEAARLEGEAEDLWNAARLEALTVYKGDVAKKTKTGEATYTYWYASWRESGKVKNVHLGSTKKMDREAATAKARKLKAEALGLR
;
A
#
# COMPACT_ATOMS: atom_id res chain seq x y z
N MET A 1 -8.63 11.49 -6.99
CA MET A 1 -7.51 10.73 -7.59
C MET A 1 -7.93 9.28 -7.76
N ALA A 2 -7.72 8.68 -8.94
CA ALA A 2 -8.08 7.28 -9.19
C ALA A 2 -7.23 6.35 -8.31
N ARG A 3 -7.87 5.55 -7.46
CA ARG A 3 -7.19 4.57 -6.60
C ARG A 3 -6.58 3.49 -7.49
N GLN A 4 -5.27 3.32 -7.43
CA GLN A 4 -4.56 2.32 -8.21
C GLN A 4 -5.07 0.92 -7.82
N LYS A 5 -5.59 0.15 -8.79
CA LYS A 5 -6.14 -1.19 -8.56
C LYS A 5 -5.03 -2.11 -8.02
N ILE A 6 -4.90 -2.25 -6.70
CA ILE A 6 -4.22 -3.41 -6.12
C ILE A 6 -5.03 -4.60 -6.60
N VAL A 7 -4.32 -5.61 -7.08
CA VAL A 7 -4.88 -6.85 -7.61
C VAL A 7 -5.86 -7.41 -6.57
N TYR A 8 -7.16 -7.34 -6.88
CA TYR A 8 -8.26 -7.84 -6.04
C TYR A 8 -8.31 -9.39 -5.99
N GLU A 9 -7.23 -10.06 -6.40
CA GLU A 9 -7.10 -11.52 -6.49
C GLU A 9 -6.14 -12.06 -5.41
N THR A 10 -5.85 -11.25 -4.39
CA THR A 10 -5.05 -11.64 -3.21
C THR A 10 -5.98 -11.74 -2.01
N THR A 11 -5.67 -12.59 -1.02
CA THR A 11 -6.47 -12.74 0.21
C THR A 11 -6.76 -11.40 0.88
N ARG A 12 -5.74 -10.53 0.98
CA ARG A 12 -5.91 -9.16 1.51
C ARG A 12 -6.80 -8.28 0.62
N GLY A 13 -6.77 -8.48 -0.70
CA GLY A 13 -7.65 -7.78 -1.63
C GLY A 13 -9.12 -8.15 -1.45
N GLU A 14 -9.39 -9.43 -1.18
CA GLU A 14 -10.74 -9.92 -0.85
C GLU A 14 -11.22 -9.40 0.50
N GLU A 15 -10.38 -9.43 1.54
CA GLU A 15 -10.69 -8.86 2.86
C GLU A 15 -11.06 -7.36 2.76
N ILE A 16 -10.26 -6.57 2.04
CA ILE A 16 -10.54 -5.14 1.81
C ILE A 16 -11.88 -4.94 1.10
N LYS A 17 -12.22 -5.82 0.15
CA LYS A 17 -13.50 -5.74 -0.57
C LYS A 17 -14.65 -6.06 0.37
N THR A 18 -14.54 -7.12 1.17
CA THR A 18 -15.54 -7.51 2.16
C THR A 18 -15.81 -6.39 3.15
N LEU A 19 -14.78 -5.82 3.77
CA LEU A 19 -14.92 -4.71 4.72
C LEU A 19 -15.63 -3.50 4.11
N ARG A 20 -15.30 -3.14 2.86
CA ARG A 20 -15.95 -2.03 2.15
C ARG A 20 -17.40 -2.34 1.77
N ASP A 21 -17.68 -3.57 1.35
CA ASP A 21 -19.04 -3.99 1.03
C ASP A 21 -19.92 -4.02 2.29
N GLU A 22 -19.39 -4.44 3.44
CA GLU A 22 -20.05 -4.38 4.74
C GLU A 22 -20.30 -2.94 5.20
N ALA A 23 -19.28 -2.06 5.12
CA ALA A 23 -19.43 -0.65 5.42
C ALA A 23 -20.51 0.02 4.56
N ARG A 24 -20.59 -0.33 3.26
CA ARG A 24 -21.64 0.16 2.37
C ARG A 24 -23.03 -0.28 2.84
N LYS A 25 -23.22 -1.56 3.16
CA LYS A 25 -24.51 -2.08 3.67
C LYS A 25 -24.94 -1.37 4.95
N LEU A 26 -24.02 -1.16 5.88
CA LEU A 26 -24.29 -0.43 7.12
C LEU A 26 -24.74 1.02 6.87
N ARG A 27 -24.16 1.71 5.87
CA ARG A 27 -24.61 3.05 5.48
C ARG A 27 -25.99 3.06 4.84
N GLU A 28 -26.30 2.08 4.01
CA GLU A 28 -27.63 1.91 3.44
C GLU A 28 -28.65 1.69 4.56
N ASP A 29 -28.32 0.88 5.55
CA ASP A 29 -29.18 0.64 6.71
C ASP A 29 -29.31 1.86 7.62
N ALA A 30 -28.22 2.61 7.86
CA ALA A 30 -28.28 3.88 8.56
C ALA A 30 -29.23 4.87 7.86
N THR A 31 -29.18 4.93 6.53
CA THR A 31 -30.05 5.81 5.73
C THR A 31 -31.53 5.43 5.88
N LYS A 32 -31.85 4.13 5.86
CA LYS A 32 -33.20 3.63 6.13
C LYS A 32 -33.65 4.00 7.55
N LEU A 33 -32.79 3.80 8.54
CA LEU A 33 -33.09 4.10 9.94
C LEU A 33 -33.31 5.60 10.19
N ARG A 34 -32.57 6.49 9.52
CA ARG A 34 -32.80 7.95 9.58
C ARG A 34 -34.17 8.37 9.09
N SER A 35 -34.80 7.56 8.23
CA SER A 35 -36.13 7.84 7.70
C SER A 35 -37.24 7.39 8.67
N ILE A 36 -36.89 6.70 9.76
CA ILE A 36 -37.82 6.22 10.80
C ILE A 36 -37.65 7.09 12.03
N LYS A 37 -38.74 7.77 12.43
CA LYS A 37 -38.77 8.62 13.62
C LYS A 37 -38.37 7.82 14.88
N GLY A 38 -37.39 8.30 15.63
CA GLY A 38 -36.92 7.68 16.88
C GLY A 38 -35.81 6.63 16.70
N MET A 39 -35.39 6.35 15.46
CA MET A 39 -34.32 5.40 15.15
C MET A 39 -32.97 6.08 14.87
N GLU A 40 -32.83 7.37 15.18
CA GLU A 40 -31.62 8.15 15.02
C GLU A 40 -30.40 7.57 15.79
N PRO A 41 -30.54 7.05 17.02
CA PRO A 41 -29.43 6.37 17.70
C PRO A 41 -28.95 5.13 16.93
N GLY A 42 -29.89 4.32 16.43
CA GLY A 42 -29.57 3.16 15.62
C GLY A 42 -28.85 3.54 14.33
N ALA A 43 -29.31 4.58 13.63
CA ALA A 43 -28.62 5.10 12.44
C ALA A 43 -27.18 5.53 12.75
N ARG A 44 -26.96 6.23 13.86
CA ARG A 44 -25.64 6.68 14.29
C ARG A 44 -24.71 5.50 14.59
N GLU A 45 -25.19 4.45 15.24
CA GLU A 45 -24.39 3.24 15.48
C GLU A 45 -23.90 2.60 14.18
N ARG A 46 -24.80 2.48 13.17
CA ARG A 46 -24.44 1.91 11.86
C ARG A 46 -23.42 2.78 11.13
N GLU A 47 -23.50 4.10 11.27
CA GLU A 47 -22.53 5.03 10.69
C GLU A 47 -21.15 4.93 11.34
N VAL A 48 -21.11 4.83 12.68
CA VAL A 48 -19.85 4.64 13.42
C VAL A 48 -19.20 3.34 12.99
N GLU A 49 -19.97 2.26 12.91
CA GLU A 49 -19.44 0.96 12.49
C GLU A 49 -19.00 0.96 11.02
N ALA A 50 -19.77 1.58 10.13
CA ALA A 50 -19.36 1.74 8.74
C ALA A 50 -18.04 2.52 8.62
N ALA A 51 -17.88 3.59 9.40
CA ALA A 51 -16.64 4.37 9.42
C ALA A 51 -15.45 3.55 9.96
N ARG A 52 -15.67 2.71 10.98
CA ARG A 52 -14.65 1.79 11.50
C ARG A 52 -14.17 0.82 10.42
N LEU A 53 -15.10 0.13 9.75
CA LEU A 53 -14.78 -0.84 8.70
C LEU A 53 -14.09 -0.19 7.49
N GLU A 54 -14.46 1.04 7.15
CA GLU A 54 -13.74 1.79 6.11
C GLU A 54 -12.31 2.14 6.50
N GLY A 55 -12.08 2.54 7.75
CA GLY A 55 -10.75 2.78 8.28
C GLY A 55 -9.87 1.54 8.20
N GLU A 56 -10.39 0.39 8.63
CA GLU A 56 -9.68 -0.90 8.53
C GLU A 56 -9.37 -1.29 7.08
N ALA A 57 -10.34 -1.11 6.19
CA ALA A 57 -10.13 -1.37 4.77
C ALA A 57 -9.10 -0.40 4.14
N GLU A 58 -8.97 0.82 4.65
CA GLU A 58 -7.96 1.78 4.23
C GLU A 58 -6.56 1.43 4.75
N ASP A 59 -6.46 1.02 6.02
CA ASP A 59 -5.20 0.57 6.62
C ASP A 59 -4.66 -0.67 5.93
N LEU A 60 -5.51 -1.69 5.71
CA LEU A 60 -5.13 -2.90 4.96
C LEU A 60 -4.70 -2.56 3.53
N TRP A 61 -5.39 -1.60 2.90
CA TRP A 61 -5.04 -1.13 1.57
C TRP A 61 -3.68 -0.43 1.55
N ASN A 62 -3.41 0.44 2.51
CA ASN A 62 -2.13 1.13 2.64
C ASN A 62 -0.98 0.15 2.92
N ALA A 63 -1.19 -0.83 3.80
CA ALA A 63 -0.24 -1.91 4.07
C ALA A 63 0.05 -2.74 2.80
N ALA A 64 -0.99 -3.15 2.07
CA ALA A 64 -0.83 -3.89 0.81
C ALA A 64 -0.07 -3.07 -0.25
N ARG A 65 -0.30 -1.75 -0.31
CA ARG A 65 0.49 -0.87 -1.19
C ARG A 65 1.95 -0.86 -0.78
N LEU A 66 2.28 -0.75 0.50
CA LEU A 66 3.68 -0.75 0.94
C LEU A 66 4.38 -2.07 0.64
N GLU A 67 3.67 -3.19 0.73
CA GLU A 67 4.23 -4.51 0.43
C GLU A 67 4.34 -4.82 -1.07
N ALA A 68 3.55 -4.16 -1.92
CA ALA A 68 3.58 -4.34 -3.38
C ALA A 68 4.83 -3.72 -4.05
N LEU A 69 6.02 -4.13 -3.62
CA LEU A 69 7.31 -3.72 -4.17
C LEU A 69 8.19 -4.94 -4.41
N THR A 70 9.15 -4.80 -5.32
CA THR A 70 10.15 -5.83 -5.59
C THR A 70 11.52 -5.28 -5.26
N VAL A 71 12.29 -6.00 -4.45
CA VAL A 71 13.70 -5.68 -4.16
C VAL A 71 14.59 -6.68 -4.90
N TYR A 72 15.56 -6.18 -5.64
CA TYR A 72 16.45 -6.98 -6.46
C TYR A 72 17.88 -6.43 -6.46
N LYS A 73 18.84 -7.28 -6.84
CA LYS A 73 20.23 -6.88 -7.05
C LYS A 73 20.43 -6.49 -8.50
N GLY A 74 21.20 -5.43 -8.75
CA GLY A 74 21.61 -5.02 -10.07
C GLY A 74 23.11 -4.78 -10.11
N ASP A 75 23.77 -5.32 -11.13
CA ASP A 75 25.18 -5.11 -11.37
C ASP A 75 25.39 -3.89 -12.28
N VAL A 76 26.31 -3.03 -11.90
CA VAL A 76 26.68 -1.83 -12.64
C VAL A 76 28.17 -1.91 -12.92
N ALA A 77 28.51 -2.09 -14.19
CA ALA A 77 29.87 -1.99 -14.68
C ALA A 77 30.25 -0.50 -14.78
N LYS A 78 31.41 -0.15 -14.22
CA LYS A 78 31.98 1.20 -14.30
C LYS A 78 33.40 1.12 -14.83
N LYS A 79 33.71 1.97 -15.80
CA LYS A 79 35.10 2.20 -16.22
C LYS A 79 35.83 3.01 -15.17
N THR A 80 36.91 2.47 -14.65
CA THR A 80 37.81 3.11 -13.69
C THR A 80 39.18 3.32 -14.33
N LYS A 81 40.06 4.09 -13.66
CA LYS A 81 41.42 4.36 -14.16
C LYS A 81 42.27 3.09 -14.35
N THR A 82 41.94 2.01 -13.62
CA THR A 82 42.66 0.73 -13.63
C THR A 82 41.95 -0.39 -14.40
N GLY A 83 40.79 -0.12 -15.00
CA GLY A 83 40.01 -1.10 -15.74
C GLY A 83 38.51 -1.04 -15.45
N GLU A 84 37.76 -2.02 -15.94
CA GLU A 84 36.32 -2.15 -15.67
C GLU A 84 36.08 -2.82 -14.31
N ALA A 85 35.24 -2.20 -13.49
CA ALA A 85 34.86 -2.72 -12.18
C ALA A 85 33.34 -2.88 -12.11
N THR A 86 32.89 -4.07 -11.70
CA THR A 86 31.48 -4.38 -11.51
C THR A 86 31.09 -4.18 -10.06
N TYR A 87 30.02 -3.42 -9.84
CA TYR A 87 29.47 -3.15 -8.52
C TYR A 87 28.04 -3.64 -8.44
N THR A 88 27.74 -4.44 -7.41
CA THR A 88 26.39 -4.90 -7.13
C THR A 88 25.69 -3.94 -6.16
N TYR A 89 24.49 -3.53 -6.53
CA TYR A 89 23.64 -2.65 -5.74
C TYR A 89 22.25 -3.24 -5.52
N TRP A 90 21.62 -2.84 -4.43
CA TRP A 90 20.20 -3.07 -4.20
C TRP A 90 19.37 -2.02 -4.92
N TYR A 91 18.31 -2.49 -5.57
CA TYR A 91 17.28 -1.68 -6.19
C TYR A 91 15.92 -2.12 -5.68
N ALA A 92 14.95 -1.21 -5.75
CA ALA A 92 13.56 -1.53 -5.58
C ALA A 92 12.72 -0.98 -6.74
N SER A 93 11.71 -1.74 -7.13
CA SER A 93 10.73 -1.32 -8.13
C SER A 93 9.32 -1.39 -7.56
N TRP A 94 8.51 -0.36 -7.81
CA TRP A 94 7.08 -0.37 -7.52
C TRP A 94 6.32 0.48 -8.52
N ARG A 95 5.00 0.29 -8.58
CA ARG A 95 4.13 1.17 -9.37
C ARG A 95 3.72 2.39 -8.56
N GLU A 96 3.81 3.55 -9.21
CA GLU A 96 3.43 4.86 -8.69
C GLU A 96 2.74 5.61 -9.84
N SER A 97 1.50 6.05 -9.62
CA SER A 97 0.72 6.83 -10.61
C SER A 97 0.68 6.22 -12.02
N GLY A 98 0.57 4.89 -12.10
CA GLY A 98 0.49 4.14 -13.38
C GLY A 98 1.84 3.82 -14.04
N LYS A 99 2.96 4.33 -13.52
CA LYS A 99 4.31 4.05 -14.02
C LYS A 99 5.09 3.18 -13.04
N VAL A 100 6.07 2.43 -13.54
CA VAL A 100 7.03 1.71 -12.69
C VAL A 100 8.15 2.68 -12.31
N LYS A 101 8.41 2.81 -11.02
CA LYS A 101 9.51 3.58 -10.45
C LYS A 101 10.57 2.61 -9.95
N ASN A 102 11.81 2.81 -10.41
CA ASN A 102 12.98 2.06 -9.96
C ASN A 102 13.83 2.98 -9.09
N VAL A 103 14.24 2.50 -7.92
CA VAL A 103 14.99 3.29 -6.95
C VAL A 103 16.23 2.53 -6.54
N HIS A 104 17.38 3.20 -6.59
CA HIS A 104 18.64 2.69 -6.08
C HIS A 104 18.69 2.82 -4.55
N LEU A 105 18.87 1.70 -3.85
CA LEU A 105 18.83 1.64 -2.38
C LEU A 105 20.23 1.76 -1.76
N GLY A 106 21.27 1.29 -2.46
CA GLY A 106 22.65 1.32 -2.00
C GLY A 106 23.42 0.04 -2.31
N SER A 107 24.68 -0.04 -1.88
CA SER A 107 25.54 -1.19 -2.15
C SER A 107 25.13 -2.40 -1.32
N THR A 108 25.15 -3.58 -1.94
CA THR A 108 24.93 -4.88 -1.26
C THR A 108 25.99 -5.20 -0.21
N LYS A 109 27.16 -4.55 -0.28
CA LYS A 109 28.23 -4.69 0.74
C LYS A 109 27.90 -3.99 2.06
N LYS A 110 26.97 -3.03 2.05
CA LYS A 110 26.65 -2.19 3.22
C LYS A 110 25.30 -2.52 3.87
N MET A 111 24.46 -3.32 3.21
CA MET A 111 23.15 -3.69 3.71
C MET A 111 22.72 -5.03 3.11
N ASP A 112 21.99 -5.82 3.89
CA ASP A 112 21.36 -7.06 3.45
C ASP A 112 20.01 -6.79 2.74
N ARG A 113 19.32 -7.87 2.37
CA ARG A 113 18.02 -7.79 1.69
C ARG A 113 16.92 -7.24 2.59
N GLU A 114 16.95 -7.53 3.89
CA GLU A 114 15.91 -7.10 4.83
C GLU A 114 16.01 -5.60 5.07
N ALA A 115 17.21 -5.10 5.32
CA ALA A 115 17.52 -3.68 5.43
C ALA A 115 17.17 -2.93 4.14
N ALA A 116 17.49 -3.51 2.96
CA ALA A 116 17.08 -2.95 1.67
C ALA A 116 15.55 -2.91 1.53
N THR A 117 14.84 -3.94 1.98
CA THR A 117 13.37 -4.01 1.94
C THR A 117 12.72 -3.00 2.87
N ALA A 118 13.22 -2.87 4.11
CA ALA A 118 12.75 -1.86 5.06
C ALA A 118 12.97 -0.45 4.50
N LYS A 119 14.13 -0.18 3.90
CA LYS A 119 14.42 1.09 3.23
C LYS A 119 13.50 1.35 2.05
N ALA A 120 13.23 0.34 1.22
CA ALA A 120 12.32 0.45 0.09
C ALA A 120 10.88 0.76 0.54
N ARG A 121 10.40 0.10 1.60
CA ARG A 121 9.08 0.38 2.20
C ARG A 121 8.96 1.81 2.67
N LYS A 122 9.98 2.32 3.38
CA LYS A 122 10.01 3.73 3.83
C LYS A 122 9.96 4.72 2.66
N LEU A 123 10.80 4.52 1.64
CA LEU A 123 10.81 5.39 0.44
C LEU A 123 9.48 5.33 -0.32
N LYS A 124 8.84 4.15 -0.36
CA LYS A 124 7.52 3.99 -0.95
C LYS A 124 6.44 4.70 -0.13
N ALA A 125 6.49 4.62 1.20
CA ALA A 125 5.56 5.32 2.08
C ALA A 125 5.63 6.85 1.87
N GLU A 126 6.84 7.41 1.88
CA GLU A 126 7.09 8.83 1.58
C GLU A 126 6.53 9.22 0.20
N ALA A 127 6.76 8.39 -0.83
CA ALA A 127 6.28 8.69 -2.17
C ALA A 127 4.76 8.55 -2.33
N LEU A 128 4.11 7.75 -1.49
CA LEU A 128 2.66 7.61 -1.44
C LEU A 128 1.97 8.62 -0.51
N GLY A 129 2.74 9.42 0.24
CA GLY A 129 2.22 10.34 1.26
C GLY A 129 1.66 9.63 2.49
N LEU A 130 2.02 8.36 2.70
CA LEU A 130 1.66 7.56 3.86
C LEU A 130 2.76 7.79 4.89
N ARG A 131 2.46 8.49 5.99
CA ARG A 131 3.43 8.88 7.01
C ARG A 131 3.31 8.03 8.26
#